data_AF-A0AAD9JQ99-F1
#
_entry.id   AF-A0AAD9JQ99-F1
#
_cell.length_a   1.000
_cell.length_b   1.000
_cell.length_c   1.000
_cell.angle_alpha   90.00
_cell.angle_beta   90.00
_cell.angle_gamma   90.00
#
_symmetry.space_group_name_H-M   'P 1'
#
loop_
_entity.id
_entity.type
_entity.pdbx_description
1 polymer ?
#
loop_
_entity_poly.entity_id
_entity_poly.type
_entity_poly.pdbx_seq_one_letter_code
_entity_poly.pdbx_strand_id
1 'polypeptide(L)'
;MVKTIIILEVLLGLATLGTTTEDGTLTPGGNGSQLVESACDRIQASCIFDDDKLLLRRIAYVESLDGYDPDTYREGYHGGIWQVDQGFFDTTKSTSAEHELYPYIEEIHSKLSIDWQIVTWQDCRRPLVSALAARLYIQYTSRDNNNGIPRDISSQADFWKTYYRTSGSTQDYIDKCNALETGCENGHGADIVFVLDGSDNIGYTHFEEIKEFVKDVVGGWNIGSYQIGVIQYSDDVNTEFNLNDYSTRDQIINAVNNIQYQDGSQTNTYLALERLIDEAFLPINGGRSQGIPKVAIIVTADQSANPSLTISEAERAHRAGIIMLAVGIGSSIDQTELEAIASEPKCLHLFLLSDFNEIGDLKYAIEKRTCEVSGCDLPDGFGVTFVISDIPESGVKKVNAFLLGDGGDDDNDDYYNDEDDQITIAHTPSWSTTSTPTTGYDCDANNPCTPENVEQGNYYFPHRDPDKFVQCDAHGGCLVKHCDPGTVWDPDITACIRAP
;
A
#
# COMPACT_ATOMS: atom_id res chain seq x y z
N MET A 1 34.08 57.36 -6.39
CA MET A 1 33.49 57.80 -7.67
C MET A 1 33.39 56.58 -8.58
N VAL A 2 32.22 55.95 -8.62
CA VAL A 2 31.91 54.85 -9.53
C VAL A 2 31.44 55.44 -10.85
N LYS A 3 31.99 54.99 -11.98
CA LYS A 3 31.60 55.36 -13.34
C LYS A 3 30.79 54.22 -13.99
N THR A 4 29.55 54.55 -14.37
CA THR A 4 28.89 54.29 -15.68
C THR A 4 28.82 52.83 -16.19
N ILE A 5 27.68 52.12 -16.12
CA ILE A 5 26.47 52.01 -17.01
C ILE A 5 26.73 51.49 -18.45
N ILE A 6 25.89 50.51 -18.84
CA ILE A 6 25.32 50.07 -20.16
C ILE A 6 25.67 48.58 -20.41
N ILE A 7 24.71 47.64 -20.52
CA ILE A 7 23.84 47.19 -21.66
C ILE A 7 22.65 46.41 -21.04
N LEU A 8 21.33 46.66 -21.22
CA LEU A 8 20.36 46.76 -22.34
C LEU A 8 19.80 45.42 -22.91
N GLU A 9 18.55 45.12 -22.51
CA GLU A 9 17.42 44.38 -23.17
C GLU A 9 17.56 42.86 -23.47
N VAL A 10 16.54 41.99 -23.41
CA VAL A 10 15.14 42.02 -23.90
C VAL A 10 14.25 41.01 -23.12
N LEU A 11 13.01 41.40 -22.80
CA LEU A 11 11.89 40.53 -22.40
C LEU A 11 11.29 39.82 -23.64
N LEU A 12 11.14 38.49 -23.62
CA LEU A 12 9.96 37.76 -24.16
C LEU A 12 10.12 36.23 -24.04
N GLY A 13 9.17 35.61 -23.33
CA GLY A 13 8.54 34.36 -23.74
C GLY A 13 9.22 33.04 -23.39
N LEU A 14 8.87 32.47 -22.24
CA LEU A 14 8.39 31.09 -22.14
C LEU A 14 7.70 30.96 -20.77
N ALA A 15 6.39 31.18 -20.78
CA ALA A 15 5.52 30.68 -19.72
C ALA A 15 5.59 29.16 -19.78
N THR A 16 6.31 28.53 -18.85
CA THR A 16 6.03 27.15 -18.49
C THR A 16 4.70 27.15 -17.77
N LEU A 17 3.64 26.74 -18.47
CA LEU A 17 2.38 26.33 -17.89
C LEU A 17 2.66 25.10 -17.01
N GLY A 18 3.12 25.32 -15.79
CA GLY A 18 2.90 24.37 -14.71
C GLY A 18 1.48 24.61 -14.23
N THR A 19 0.51 23.88 -14.79
CA THR A 19 -0.78 23.75 -14.14
C THR A 19 -0.52 22.97 -12.86
N THR A 20 -0.40 23.64 -11.72
CA THR A 20 -0.70 23.00 -10.45
C THR A 20 -2.16 22.58 -10.56
N THR A 21 -2.41 21.30 -10.79
CA THR A 21 -3.77 20.76 -10.74
C THR A 21 -4.30 21.04 -9.34
N GLU A 22 -5.26 21.95 -9.24
CA GLU A 22 -5.92 22.27 -7.98
C GLU A 22 -6.55 20.97 -7.44
N ASP A 23 -6.21 20.60 -6.21
CA ASP A 23 -6.77 19.43 -5.56
C ASP A 23 -8.27 19.63 -5.37
N GLY A 24 -9.05 19.02 -6.25
CA GLY A 24 -10.51 19.14 -6.27
C GLY A 24 -11.15 18.72 -4.94
N THR A 25 -10.51 17.82 -4.17
CA THR A 25 -11.09 17.31 -2.91
C THR A 25 -11.06 18.36 -1.81
N LEU A 26 -10.23 19.40 -1.99
CA LEU A 26 -10.14 20.59 -1.15
C LEU A 26 -10.87 21.80 -1.74
N THR A 27 -11.56 21.64 -2.88
CA THR A 27 -12.32 22.72 -3.52
C THR A 27 -13.78 22.71 -3.04
N PRO A 28 -14.29 23.82 -2.46
CA PRO A 28 -15.68 23.87 -2.01
C PRO A 28 -16.67 23.66 -3.16
N GLY A 29 -17.64 22.77 -2.97
CA GLY A 29 -18.69 22.49 -3.95
C GLY A 29 -18.31 21.48 -5.04
N GLY A 30 -17.13 20.87 -4.98
CA GLY A 30 -16.76 19.78 -5.88
C GLY A 30 -17.71 18.58 -5.73
N ASN A 31 -18.05 17.93 -6.84
CA ASN A 31 -18.89 16.73 -6.87
C ASN A 31 -18.38 15.74 -7.93
N GLY A 32 -18.97 14.56 -7.96
CA GLY A 32 -18.71 13.50 -8.94
C GLY A 32 -17.95 12.32 -8.36
N SER A 33 -18.16 11.15 -8.96
CA SER A 33 -17.65 9.86 -8.48
C SER A 33 -16.13 9.84 -8.34
N GLN A 34 -15.38 10.31 -9.35
CA GLN A 34 -13.91 10.36 -9.29
C GLN A 34 -13.40 11.19 -8.10
N LEU A 35 -14.12 12.26 -7.76
CA LEU A 35 -13.75 13.14 -6.67
C LEU A 35 -14.04 12.50 -5.30
N VAL A 36 -15.17 11.80 -5.21
CA VAL A 36 -15.53 11.01 -4.02
C VAL A 36 -14.52 9.88 -3.81
N GLU A 37 -14.17 9.14 -4.86
CA GLU A 37 -13.15 8.08 -4.78
C GLU A 37 -11.82 8.67 -4.31
N SER A 38 -11.36 9.78 -4.90
CA SER A 38 -10.13 10.44 -4.47
C SER A 38 -10.16 10.85 -2.99
N ALA A 39 -11.28 11.39 -2.49
CA ALA A 39 -11.41 11.72 -1.07
C ALA A 39 -11.40 10.47 -0.17
N CYS A 40 -12.13 9.42 -0.54
CA CYS A 40 -12.15 8.14 0.16
C CYS A 40 -10.77 7.49 0.18
N ASP A 41 -10.08 7.41 -0.96
CA ASP A 41 -8.77 6.78 -1.08
C ASP A 41 -7.71 7.58 -0.34
N ARG A 42 -7.78 8.91 -0.29
CA ARG A 42 -6.88 9.72 0.56
C ARG A 42 -7.03 9.38 2.04
N ILE A 43 -8.27 9.24 2.51
CA ILE A 43 -8.54 8.85 3.91
C ILE A 43 -8.08 7.41 4.13
N GLN A 44 -8.45 6.49 3.25
CA GLN A 44 -8.12 5.09 3.44
C GLN A 44 -6.61 4.87 3.36
N ALA A 45 -5.92 5.39 2.35
CA ALA A 45 -4.46 5.28 2.19
C ALA A 45 -3.64 5.92 3.32
N SER A 46 -4.24 6.84 4.09
CA SER A 46 -3.58 7.41 5.27
C SER A 46 -3.52 6.44 6.46
N CYS A 47 -4.31 5.35 6.43
CA CYS A 47 -4.51 4.44 7.56
C CYS A 47 -4.81 5.14 8.90
N ILE A 48 -5.46 6.32 8.87
CA ILE A 48 -5.90 7.03 10.08
C ILE A 48 -6.99 6.23 10.82
N PHE A 49 -7.86 5.59 10.04
CA PHE A 49 -8.95 4.78 10.53
C PHE A 49 -8.70 3.32 10.16
N ASP A 50 -9.22 2.41 10.99
CA ASP A 50 -9.33 0.99 10.64
C ASP A 50 -10.12 0.81 9.33
N ASP A 51 -10.02 -0.39 8.72
CA ASP A 51 -10.70 -0.73 7.47
C ASP A 51 -12.15 -0.23 7.46
N ASP A 52 -12.40 0.75 6.58
CA ASP A 52 -13.68 1.42 6.44
C ASP A 52 -14.74 0.52 5.77
N LYS A 53 -14.31 -0.61 5.18
CA LYS A 53 -15.19 -1.59 4.52
C LYS A 53 -16.13 -0.94 3.50
N LEU A 54 -15.63 0.05 2.77
CA LEU A 54 -16.35 0.85 1.76
C LEU A 54 -17.46 1.77 2.31
N LEU A 55 -17.61 1.89 3.63
CA LEU A 55 -18.72 2.62 4.26
C LEU A 55 -18.82 4.07 3.78
N LEU A 56 -17.72 4.83 3.81
CA LEU A 56 -17.70 6.23 3.36
C LEU A 56 -18.09 6.35 1.89
N ARG A 57 -17.56 5.46 1.05
CA ARG A 57 -17.85 5.47 -0.38
C ARG A 57 -19.34 5.23 -0.65
N ARG A 58 -19.94 4.28 0.06
CA ARG A 58 -21.38 3.97 0.02
C ARG A 58 -22.22 5.14 0.54
N ILE A 59 -21.86 5.74 1.68
CA ILE A 59 -22.58 6.89 2.26
C ILE A 59 -22.59 8.07 1.30
N ALA A 60 -21.48 8.40 0.64
CA ALA A 60 -21.42 9.50 -0.33
C ALA A 60 -22.47 9.35 -1.45
N TYR A 61 -22.59 8.13 -2.00
CA TYR A 61 -23.57 7.84 -3.04
C TYR A 61 -25.00 7.82 -2.49
N VAL A 62 -25.21 7.22 -1.32
CA VAL A 62 -26.54 7.12 -0.70
C VAL A 62 -27.12 8.48 -0.33
N GLU A 63 -26.30 9.35 0.26
CA GLU A 63 -26.73 10.65 0.79
C GLU A 63 -26.88 11.72 -0.28
N SER A 64 -26.07 11.66 -1.34
CA SER A 64 -25.99 12.79 -2.31
C SER A 64 -25.76 12.40 -3.76
N LEU A 65 -25.76 11.10 -4.08
CA LEU A 65 -25.36 10.60 -5.41
C LEU A 65 -24.00 11.18 -5.83
N ASP A 66 -22.99 11.05 -4.97
CA ASP A 66 -21.65 11.62 -5.15
C ASP A 66 -21.65 13.15 -5.32
N GLY A 67 -22.62 13.82 -4.71
CA GLY A 67 -22.82 15.26 -4.78
C GLY A 67 -23.60 15.74 -6.01
N TYR A 68 -24.16 14.84 -6.82
CA TYR A 68 -25.05 15.20 -7.93
C TYR A 68 -26.46 15.57 -7.49
N ASP A 69 -26.88 15.24 -6.27
CA ASP A 69 -28.16 15.70 -5.73
C ASP A 69 -28.17 17.24 -5.66
N PRO A 70 -29.17 17.93 -6.25
CA PRO A 70 -29.28 19.38 -6.23
C PRO A 70 -29.28 20.00 -4.82
N ASP A 71 -29.74 19.26 -3.82
CA ASP A 71 -29.80 19.70 -2.43
C ASP A 71 -28.47 19.49 -1.68
N THR A 72 -27.46 18.86 -2.29
CA THR A 72 -26.15 18.59 -1.66
C THR A 72 -25.50 19.86 -1.10
N TYR A 73 -25.46 20.90 -1.93
CA TYR A 73 -24.74 22.15 -1.69
C TYR A 73 -25.67 23.36 -1.51
N ARG A 74 -26.92 23.11 -1.12
CA ARG A 74 -27.98 24.12 -0.94
C ARG A 74 -27.56 25.27 0.00
N GLU A 75 -28.18 26.42 -0.20
CA GLU A 75 -27.88 27.63 0.56
C GLU A 75 -28.12 27.42 2.07
N GLY A 76 -27.17 27.85 2.90
CA GLY A 76 -27.23 27.68 4.36
C GLY A 76 -26.91 26.27 4.86
N TYR A 77 -26.60 25.32 3.97
CA TYR A 77 -26.13 23.99 4.33
C TYR A 77 -24.68 23.75 3.89
N HIS A 78 -23.88 23.22 4.81
CA HIS A 78 -22.45 23.06 4.60
C HIS A 78 -21.95 21.62 4.71
N GLY A 79 -22.83 20.64 4.95
CA GLY A 79 -22.47 19.24 5.18
C GLY A 79 -21.79 18.52 4.02
N GLY A 80 -21.82 19.09 2.80
CA GLY A 80 -21.13 18.55 1.62
C GLY A 80 -21.68 17.22 1.13
N ILE A 81 -20.88 16.47 0.38
CA ILE A 81 -21.27 15.19 -0.25
C ILE A 81 -21.80 14.19 0.79
N TRP A 82 -21.17 14.10 1.96
CA TRP A 82 -21.60 13.14 2.99
C TRP A 82 -22.84 13.61 3.79
N GLN A 83 -23.41 14.78 3.48
CA GLN A 83 -24.57 15.35 4.19
C GLN A 83 -24.38 15.39 5.72
N VAL A 84 -23.22 15.87 6.16
CA VAL A 84 -22.92 16.03 7.59
C VAL A 84 -23.69 17.22 8.17
N ASP A 85 -24.72 16.94 8.96
CA ASP A 85 -25.48 17.98 9.65
C ASP A 85 -24.62 18.75 10.66
N GLN A 86 -24.98 20.01 10.94
CA GLN A 86 -24.20 20.85 11.85
C GLN A 86 -24.05 20.21 13.24
N GLY A 87 -25.11 19.59 13.77
CA GLY A 87 -25.03 18.86 15.04
C GLY A 87 -24.09 17.65 15.02
N PHE A 88 -23.92 16.99 13.87
CA PHE A 88 -22.97 15.89 13.71
C PHE A 88 -21.55 16.44 13.77
N PHE A 89 -21.29 17.51 13.01
CA PHE A 89 -20.00 18.20 13.04
C PHE A 89 -19.65 18.70 14.44
N ASP A 90 -20.58 19.38 15.11
CA ASP A 90 -20.40 19.89 16.48
C ASP A 90 -20.11 18.76 17.47
N THR A 91 -20.69 17.58 17.27
CA THR A 91 -20.38 16.38 18.08
C THR A 91 -18.89 16.01 17.97
N THR A 92 -18.29 16.07 16.78
CA THR A 92 -16.85 15.79 16.57
C THR A 92 -15.93 16.81 17.25
N LYS A 93 -16.47 17.96 17.67
CA LYS A 93 -15.75 19.03 18.40
C LYS A 93 -16.11 19.08 19.89
N SER A 94 -17.01 18.22 20.34
CA SER A 94 -17.50 18.28 21.72
C SER A 94 -16.43 17.80 22.70
N THR A 95 -16.44 18.36 23.92
CA THR A 95 -15.54 17.90 25.01
C THR A 95 -15.71 16.41 25.32
N SER A 96 -16.91 15.85 25.10
CA SER A 96 -17.17 14.42 25.28
C SER A 96 -16.54 13.54 24.20
N ALA A 97 -16.29 14.08 23.01
CA ALA A 97 -15.63 13.37 21.91
C ALA A 97 -14.11 13.59 21.88
N GLU A 98 -13.62 14.65 22.53
CA GLU A 98 -12.22 15.06 22.51
C GLU A 98 -11.25 13.92 22.84
N HIS A 99 -11.49 13.17 23.92
CA HIS A 99 -10.61 12.06 24.29
C HIS A 99 -10.62 10.91 23.28
N GLU A 100 -11.81 10.50 22.83
CA GLU A 100 -12.00 9.39 21.89
C GLU A 100 -11.45 9.70 20.50
N LEU A 101 -11.58 10.96 20.05
CA LEU A 101 -11.20 11.38 18.70
C LEU A 101 -9.78 11.95 18.62
N TYR A 102 -9.13 12.24 19.75
CA TYR A 102 -7.76 12.78 19.80
C TYR A 102 -6.76 12.03 18.90
N PRO A 103 -6.62 10.69 18.98
CA PRO A 103 -5.63 9.98 18.14
C PRO A 103 -5.90 10.18 16.64
N TYR A 104 -7.16 10.11 16.22
CA TYR A 104 -7.55 10.34 14.82
C TYR A 104 -7.29 11.78 14.38
N ILE A 105 -7.59 12.77 15.22
CA ILE A 105 -7.40 14.20 14.93
C ILE A 105 -5.91 14.53 14.73
N GLU A 106 -5.03 13.99 15.58
CA GLU A 106 -3.59 14.18 15.46
C GLU A 106 -3.05 13.59 14.15
N GLU A 107 -3.54 12.40 13.77
CA GLU A 107 -3.14 11.80 12.50
C GLU A 107 -3.73 12.52 11.27
N ILE A 108 -4.96 13.06 11.35
CA ILE A 108 -5.52 13.92 10.29
C ILE A 108 -4.63 15.14 10.08
N HIS A 109 -4.16 15.77 11.15
CA HIS A 109 -3.25 16.90 11.03
C HIS A 109 -1.91 16.47 10.43
N SER A 110 -1.30 15.41 10.95
CA SER A 110 0.01 14.92 10.52
C SER A 110 0.02 14.41 9.07
N LYS A 111 -0.96 13.59 8.68
CA LYS A 111 -0.97 12.87 7.39
C LYS A 111 -1.72 13.62 6.29
N LEU A 112 -2.70 14.46 6.63
CA LEU A 112 -3.53 15.17 5.66
C LEU A 112 -3.37 16.70 5.71
N SER A 113 -2.54 17.24 6.62
CA SER A 113 -2.32 18.68 6.80
C SER A 113 -3.62 19.46 7.07
N ILE A 114 -4.58 18.82 7.75
CA ILE A 114 -5.86 19.43 8.16
C ILE A 114 -5.86 19.56 9.68
N ASP A 115 -5.70 20.78 10.20
CA ASP A 115 -5.88 21.03 11.62
C ASP A 115 -7.37 21.02 11.96
N TRP A 116 -7.84 19.88 12.51
CA TRP A 116 -9.25 19.74 12.85
C TRP A 116 -9.70 20.83 13.83
N GLN A 117 -8.88 21.33 14.74
CA GLN A 117 -9.33 22.28 15.78
C GLN A 117 -9.86 23.60 15.20
N ILE A 118 -9.35 24.02 14.04
CA ILE A 118 -9.77 25.26 13.37
C ILE A 118 -10.79 25.06 12.27
N VAL A 119 -11.01 23.81 11.82
CA VAL A 119 -12.03 23.48 10.81
C VAL A 119 -13.41 23.84 11.36
N THR A 120 -14.19 24.53 10.55
CA THR A 120 -15.57 24.93 10.84
C THR A 120 -16.56 24.08 10.03
N TRP A 121 -17.84 24.07 10.40
CA TRP A 121 -18.86 23.36 9.61
C TRP A 121 -18.92 23.88 8.16
N GLN A 122 -18.60 25.15 7.92
CA GLN A 122 -18.55 25.72 6.57
C GLN A 122 -17.49 25.06 5.67
N ASP A 123 -16.40 24.56 6.26
CA ASP A 123 -15.34 23.88 5.56
C ASP A 123 -15.76 22.52 5.00
N CYS A 124 -16.80 21.89 5.55
CA CYS A 124 -17.38 20.64 5.04
C CYS A 124 -17.97 20.79 3.62
N ARG A 125 -18.02 22.00 3.05
CA ARG A 125 -18.28 22.15 1.62
C ARG A 125 -17.16 21.57 0.74
N ARG A 126 -15.97 21.33 1.29
CA ARG A 126 -14.86 20.62 0.64
C ARG A 126 -15.05 19.11 0.83
N PRO A 127 -15.03 18.30 -0.25
CA PRO A 127 -15.26 16.85 -0.18
C PRO A 127 -14.43 16.11 0.88
N LEU A 128 -13.12 16.35 0.96
CA LEU A 128 -12.27 15.66 1.94
C LEU A 128 -12.66 16.00 3.39
N VAL A 129 -13.00 17.26 3.66
CA VAL A 129 -13.41 17.71 5.00
C VAL A 129 -14.78 17.14 5.36
N SER A 130 -15.72 17.09 4.40
CA SER A 130 -17.03 16.43 4.56
C SER A 130 -16.86 14.95 4.94
N ALA A 131 -16.01 14.22 4.21
CA ALA A 131 -15.73 12.81 4.46
C ALA A 131 -15.10 12.57 5.84
N LEU A 132 -14.10 13.37 6.22
CA LEU A 132 -13.47 13.30 7.54
C LEU A 132 -14.47 13.59 8.67
N ALA A 133 -15.35 14.59 8.48
CA ALA A 133 -16.38 14.90 9.46
C ALA A 133 -17.36 13.74 9.63
N ALA A 134 -17.77 13.11 8.54
CA ALA A 134 -18.60 11.92 8.57
C ALA A 134 -17.89 10.76 9.30
N ARG A 135 -16.62 10.50 8.96
CA ARG A 135 -15.87 9.38 9.54
C ARG A 135 -15.59 9.55 11.03
N LEU A 136 -15.23 10.76 11.47
CA LEU A 136 -15.05 11.09 12.88
C LEU A 136 -16.36 11.00 13.66
N TYR A 137 -17.47 11.44 13.07
CA TYR A 137 -18.79 11.31 13.70
C TYR A 137 -19.18 9.84 13.88
N ILE A 138 -18.98 9.01 12.85
CA ILE A 138 -19.21 7.56 12.92
C ILE A 138 -18.31 6.95 13.99
N GLN A 139 -17.01 7.25 13.98
CA GLN A 139 -16.04 6.74 14.96
C GLN A 139 -16.50 7.00 16.39
N TYR A 140 -16.95 8.21 16.68
CA TYR A 140 -17.42 8.57 18.01
C TYR A 140 -18.75 7.91 18.37
N THR A 141 -19.71 7.91 17.45
CA THR A 141 -21.08 7.43 17.74
C THR A 141 -21.17 5.91 17.81
N SER A 142 -20.30 5.18 17.10
CA SER A 142 -20.21 3.73 17.15
C SER A 142 -19.15 3.21 18.14
N ARG A 143 -18.54 4.06 18.97
CA ARG A 143 -17.46 3.67 19.90
C ARG A 143 -17.83 2.53 20.88
N ASP A 144 -19.11 2.43 21.22
CA ASP A 144 -19.64 1.40 22.12
C ASP A 144 -20.07 0.11 21.36
N ASN A 145 -19.87 0.07 20.04
CA ASN A 145 -20.15 -1.11 19.21
C ASN A 145 -18.89 -1.98 19.09
N ASN A 146 -18.87 -3.10 19.79
CA ASN A 146 -17.76 -4.06 19.78
C ASN A 146 -17.63 -4.85 18.46
N ASN A 147 -18.63 -4.82 17.58
CA ASN A 147 -18.60 -5.56 16.31
C ASN A 147 -17.97 -4.73 15.17
N GLY A 148 -17.64 -3.46 15.41
CA GLY A 148 -17.09 -2.55 14.39
C GLY A 148 -18.07 -2.27 13.24
N ILE A 149 -17.53 -1.75 12.14
CA ILE A 149 -18.28 -1.56 10.89
C ILE A 149 -18.49 -2.95 10.26
N PRO A 150 -19.73 -3.35 9.90
CA PRO A 150 -19.96 -4.61 9.19
C PRO A 150 -19.48 -4.52 7.72
N ARG A 151 -19.25 -5.65 7.05
CA ARG A 151 -18.75 -5.66 5.65
C ARG A 151 -19.88 -5.70 4.62
N ASP A 152 -20.86 -6.56 4.85
CA ASP A 152 -21.99 -6.76 3.93
C ASP A 152 -22.91 -5.51 3.86
N ILE A 153 -23.49 -5.30 2.68
CA ILE A 153 -24.32 -4.12 2.39
C ILE A 153 -25.54 -4.04 3.30
N SER A 154 -26.16 -5.19 3.63
CA SER A 154 -27.40 -5.23 4.41
C SER A 154 -27.15 -4.79 5.86
N SER A 155 -26.15 -5.36 6.52
CA SER A 155 -25.76 -4.98 7.87
C SER A 155 -25.20 -3.56 7.91
N GLN A 156 -24.51 -3.10 6.87
CA GLN A 156 -24.10 -1.69 6.77
C GLN A 156 -25.29 -0.74 6.65
N ALA A 157 -26.39 -1.14 6.01
CA ALA A 157 -27.60 -0.32 5.97
C ALA A 157 -28.17 -0.11 7.39
N ASP A 158 -28.21 -1.17 8.20
CA ASP A 158 -28.64 -1.08 9.61
C ASP A 158 -27.66 -0.25 10.45
N PHE A 159 -26.36 -0.42 10.25
CA PHE A 159 -25.32 0.37 10.90
C PHE A 159 -25.44 1.86 10.55
N TRP A 160 -25.52 2.20 9.26
CA TRP A 160 -25.71 3.56 8.76
C TRP A 160 -26.98 4.18 9.35
N LYS A 161 -28.10 3.44 9.36
CA LYS A 161 -29.33 3.95 9.95
C LYS A 161 -29.18 4.20 11.46
N THR A 162 -28.46 3.34 12.16
CA THR A 162 -28.29 3.45 13.61
C THR A 162 -27.37 4.62 14.00
N TYR A 163 -26.23 4.76 13.32
CA TYR A 163 -25.16 5.67 13.75
C TYR A 163 -25.02 6.94 12.90
N TYR A 164 -25.59 6.96 11.70
CA TYR A 164 -25.43 8.08 10.76
C TYR A 164 -26.76 8.74 10.37
N ARG A 165 -27.74 7.97 9.90
CA ARG A 165 -29.02 8.49 9.35
C ARG A 165 -30.24 7.75 9.89
N THR A 166 -30.70 8.12 11.08
CA THR A 166 -31.82 7.47 11.77
C THR A 166 -33.17 7.54 11.03
N SER A 167 -33.39 8.57 10.22
CA SER A 167 -34.59 8.73 9.38
C SER A 167 -34.51 8.02 8.02
N GLY A 168 -33.38 7.38 7.71
CA GLY A 168 -33.11 6.71 6.44
C GLY A 168 -33.89 5.41 6.22
N SER A 169 -34.01 5.03 4.94
CA SER A 169 -34.53 3.73 4.51
C SER A 169 -33.37 2.78 4.25
N THR A 170 -33.32 1.65 4.95
CA THR A 170 -32.29 0.62 4.74
C THR A 170 -32.41 -0.01 3.36
N GLN A 171 -33.62 -0.17 2.84
CA GLN A 171 -33.83 -0.67 1.48
C GLN A 171 -33.28 0.30 0.42
N ASP A 172 -33.48 1.62 0.60
CA ASP A 172 -32.94 2.62 -0.33
C ASP A 172 -31.39 2.61 -0.30
N TYR A 173 -30.80 2.47 0.89
CA TYR A 173 -29.36 2.29 1.05
C TYR A 173 -28.87 1.07 0.27
N ILE A 174 -29.51 -0.10 0.46
CA ILE A 174 -29.14 -1.35 -0.20
C ILE A 174 -29.26 -1.22 -1.73
N ASP A 175 -30.38 -0.70 -2.22
CA ASP A 175 -30.62 -0.54 -3.65
C ASP A 175 -29.58 0.38 -4.31
N LYS A 176 -29.23 1.48 -3.64
CA LYS A 176 -28.19 2.40 -4.12
C LYS A 176 -26.79 1.80 -4.06
N CYS A 177 -26.43 1.05 -3.02
CA CYS A 177 -25.14 0.38 -2.95
C CYS A 177 -24.99 -0.69 -4.03
N ASN A 178 -26.02 -1.49 -4.28
CA ASN A 178 -26.02 -2.46 -5.39
C ASN A 178 -25.90 -1.78 -6.76
N ALA A 179 -26.46 -0.58 -6.92
CA ALA A 179 -26.32 0.21 -8.14
C ALA A 179 -24.95 0.89 -8.28
N LEU A 180 -24.27 1.17 -7.16
CA LEU A 180 -22.93 1.73 -7.13
C LEU A 180 -21.88 0.67 -7.48
N GLU A 181 -22.03 -0.53 -6.94
CA GLU A 181 -21.05 -1.62 -7.07
C GLU A 181 -21.20 -2.38 -8.40
N THR A 182 -21.30 -1.63 -9.50
CA THR A 182 -21.22 -2.17 -10.86
C THR A 182 -19.75 -2.38 -11.23
N GLY A 183 -19.45 -3.55 -11.78
CA GLY A 183 -18.07 -4.01 -12.02
C GLY A 183 -17.21 -3.09 -12.89
N CYS A 184 -15.94 -3.48 -13.04
CA CYS A 184 -14.93 -2.67 -13.66
C CYS A 184 -14.97 -2.73 -15.20
N GLU A 185 -15.70 -1.79 -15.81
CA GLU A 185 -15.85 -1.76 -17.27
C GLU A 185 -14.67 -1.08 -18.01
N ASN A 186 -13.86 -0.25 -17.33
CA ASN A 186 -12.85 0.63 -17.95
C ASN A 186 -11.42 0.49 -17.39
N GLY A 187 -11.09 -0.60 -16.71
CA GLY A 187 -9.76 -0.80 -16.14
C GLY A 187 -8.65 -0.94 -17.20
N HIS A 188 -7.43 -0.49 -16.87
CA HIS A 188 -6.25 -0.57 -17.75
C HIS A 188 -5.74 -2.02 -17.96
N GLY A 189 -6.30 -2.99 -17.22
CA GLY A 189 -5.91 -4.39 -17.26
C GLY A 189 -4.76 -4.70 -16.31
N ALA A 190 -4.73 -5.92 -15.77
CA ALA A 190 -3.67 -6.40 -14.89
C ALA A 190 -3.43 -7.90 -15.10
N ASP A 191 -2.24 -8.38 -14.75
CA ASP A 191 -1.97 -9.79 -14.57
C ASP A 191 -2.24 -10.15 -13.11
N ILE A 192 -3.23 -11.01 -12.89
CA ILE A 192 -3.72 -11.35 -11.56
C ILE A 192 -3.51 -12.83 -11.30
N VAL A 193 -2.80 -13.16 -10.23
CA VAL A 193 -2.63 -14.54 -9.76
C VAL A 193 -3.31 -14.69 -8.41
N PHE A 194 -4.33 -15.55 -8.33
CA PHE A 194 -4.88 -15.96 -7.04
C PHE A 194 -3.98 -17.05 -6.46
N VAL A 195 -3.59 -16.88 -5.20
CA VAL A 195 -2.75 -17.81 -4.44
C VAL A 195 -3.60 -18.34 -3.30
N LEU A 196 -4.10 -19.56 -3.46
CA LEU A 196 -5.16 -20.12 -2.64
C LEU A 196 -4.59 -21.19 -1.69
N ASP A 197 -4.80 -21.00 -0.40
CA ASP A 197 -4.54 -22.02 0.61
C ASP A 197 -5.47 -23.23 0.38
N GLY A 198 -4.86 -24.40 0.19
CA GLY A 198 -5.49 -25.70 0.00
C GLY A 198 -5.26 -26.64 1.19
N SER A 199 -4.80 -26.13 2.34
CA SER A 199 -4.58 -26.91 3.56
C SER A 199 -5.89 -27.37 4.20
N ASP A 200 -5.83 -28.43 5.00
CA ASP A 200 -6.94 -29.05 5.75
C ASP A 200 -7.66 -28.07 6.71
N ASN A 201 -6.96 -27.04 7.17
CA ASN A 201 -7.49 -25.93 7.97
C ASN A 201 -8.61 -25.14 7.26
N ILE A 202 -8.56 -25.04 5.92
CA ILE A 202 -9.62 -24.44 5.13
C ILE A 202 -10.84 -25.39 5.12
N GLY A 203 -10.61 -26.67 4.83
CA GLY A 203 -11.65 -27.65 4.62
C GLY A 203 -12.39 -27.49 3.28
N TYR A 204 -12.89 -28.61 2.75
CA TYR A 204 -13.51 -28.66 1.42
C TYR A 204 -14.63 -27.63 1.20
N THR A 205 -15.52 -27.45 2.19
CA THR A 205 -16.67 -26.52 2.06
C THR A 205 -16.21 -25.08 1.86
N HIS A 206 -15.27 -24.61 2.67
CA HIS A 206 -14.78 -23.23 2.58
C HIS A 206 -13.87 -23.03 1.36
N PHE A 207 -13.18 -24.09 0.91
CA PHE A 207 -12.44 -24.02 -0.35
C PHE A 207 -13.38 -23.83 -1.56
N GLU A 208 -14.58 -24.43 -1.56
CA GLU A 208 -15.60 -24.14 -2.57
C GLU A 208 -16.12 -22.69 -2.47
N GLU A 209 -16.24 -22.11 -1.27
CA GLU A 209 -16.58 -20.69 -1.10
C GLU A 209 -15.49 -19.76 -1.67
N ILE A 210 -14.21 -20.09 -1.47
CA ILE A 210 -13.09 -19.39 -2.11
C ILE A 210 -13.19 -19.48 -3.64
N LYS A 211 -13.50 -20.66 -4.19
CA LYS A 211 -13.69 -20.85 -5.64
C LYS A 211 -14.86 -20.01 -6.18
N GLU A 212 -15.98 -19.94 -5.47
CA GLU A 212 -17.09 -19.05 -5.84
C GLU A 212 -16.65 -17.58 -5.84
N PHE A 213 -15.96 -17.15 -4.80
CA PHE A 213 -15.41 -15.80 -4.72
C PHE A 213 -14.47 -15.46 -5.88
N VAL A 214 -13.53 -16.35 -6.23
CA VAL A 214 -12.65 -16.15 -7.39
C VAL A 214 -13.48 -16.01 -8.67
N LYS A 215 -14.49 -16.85 -8.87
CA LYS A 215 -15.39 -16.77 -10.04
C LYS A 215 -16.17 -15.46 -10.09
N ASP A 216 -16.66 -14.99 -8.94
CA ASP A 216 -17.43 -13.75 -8.84
C ASP A 216 -16.58 -12.52 -9.17
N VAL A 217 -15.35 -12.45 -8.64
CA VAL A 217 -14.40 -11.38 -8.95
C VAL A 217 -14.00 -11.41 -10.43
N VAL A 218 -13.67 -12.59 -10.98
CA VAL A 218 -13.37 -12.76 -12.41
C VAL A 218 -14.56 -12.38 -13.29
N GLY A 219 -15.78 -12.55 -12.78
CA GLY A 219 -17.03 -12.13 -13.42
C GLY A 219 -17.07 -10.64 -13.75
N GLY A 220 -16.49 -9.80 -12.88
CA GLY A 220 -16.45 -8.34 -13.03
C GLY A 220 -15.36 -7.81 -13.95
N TRP A 221 -14.40 -8.64 -14.37
CA TRP A 221 -13.26 -8.19 -15.19
C TRP A 221 -13.44 -8.45 -16.69
N ASN A 222 -12.81 -7.59 -17.50
CA ASN A 222 -12.69 -7.75 -18.94
C ASN A 222 -11.49 -8.64 -19.30
N ILE A 223 -11.73 -9.93 -19.53
CA ILE A 223 -10.68 -10.91 -19.85
C ILE A 223 -10.02 -10.58 -21.19
N GLY A 224 -8.68 -10.60 -21.19
CA GLY A 224 -7.83 -10.08 -22.26
C GLY A 224 -7.08 -8.84 -21.81
N SER A 225 -7.79 -7.81 -21.33
CA SER A 225 -7.15 -6.73 -20.55
C SER A 225 -6.64 -7.28 -19.23
N TYR A 226 -7.44 -8.12 -18.57
CA TYR A 226 -7.05 -8.90 -17.41
C TYR A 226 -6.65 -10.32 -17.82
N GLN A 227 -5.52 -10.80 -17.31
CA GLN A 227 -5.09 -12.19 -17.41
C GLN A 227 -5.09 -12.81 -16.02
N ILE A 228 -5.61 -14.03 -15.90
CA ILE A 228 -5.86 -14.68 -14.60
C ILE A 228 -5.07 -15.98 -14.54
N GLY A 229 -4.30 -16.15 -13.47
CA GLY A 229 -3.66 -17.42 -13.09
C GLY A 229 -4.12 -17.84 -11.71
N VAL A 230 -3.97 -19.13 -11.39
CA VAL A 230 -4.27 -19.66 -10.06
C VAL A 230 -3.15 -20.59 -9.61
N ILE A 231 -2.66 -20.34 -8.41
CA ILE A 231 -1.80 -21.23 -7.64
C ILE A 231 -2.61 -21.74 -6.45
N GLN A 232 -2.52 -23.02 -6.17
CA GLN A 232 -3.00 -23.62 -4.92
C GLN A 232 -1.80 -24.16 -4.13
N TYR A 233 -1.78 -23.98 -2.81
CA TYR A 233 -0.67 -24.44 -1.97
C TYR A 233 -1.13 -25.08 -0.66
N SER A 234 -0.40 -26.08 -0.21
CA SER A 234 -0.52 -26.67 1.13
C SER A 234 0.81 -27.33 1.51
N ASP A 235 0.89 -28.66 1.55
CA ASP A 235 2.15 -29.43 1.62
C ASP A 235 3.01 -29.17 0.38
N ASP A 236 2.39 -29.13 -0.80
CA ASP A 236 3.00 -28.86 -2.10
C ASP A 236 2.33 -27.66 -2.79
N VAL A 237 3.00 -27.08 -3.79
CA VAL A 237 2.47 -25.94 -4.59
C VAL A 237 2.13 -26.38 -6.00
N ASN A 238 0.85 -26.24 -6.36
CA ASN A 238 0.33 -26.52 -7.70
C ASN A 238 0.01 -25.22 -8.43
N THR A 239 0.55 -25.08 -9.64
CA THR A 239 0.03 -24.11 -10.61
C THR A 239 -1.19 -24.75 -11.28
N GLU A 240 -2.39 -24.35 -10.86
CA GLU A 240 -3.65 -24.89 -11.39
C GLU A 240 -3.86 -24.45 -12.85
N PHE A 241 -3.50 -23.21 -13.16
CA PHE A 241 -3.32 -22.71 -14.52
C PHE A 241 -2.56 -21.37 -14.55
N ASN A 242 -1.87 -21.11 -15.65
CA ASN A 242 -1.08 -19.92 -15.92
C ASN A 242 -1.91 -18.77 -16.51
N LEU A 243 -1.33 -17.56 -16.51
CA LEU A 243 -1.98 -16.34 -17.02
C LEU A 243 -2.35 -16.41 -18.51
N ASN A 244 -1.72 -17.29 -19.30
CA ASN A 244 -1.96 -17.45 -20.73
C ASN A 244 -2.72 -18.75 -21.11
N ASP A 245 -3.16 -19.55 -20.14
CA ASP A 245 -3.83 -20.82 -20.42
C ASP A 245 -5.28 -20.63 -20.93
N TYR A 246 -5.94 -19.56 -20.48
CA TYR A 246 -7.32 -19.26 -20.83
C TYR A 246 -7.50 -17.82 -21.32
N SER A 247 -8.38 -17.63 -22.30
CA SER A 247 -8.59 -16.33 -22.99
C SER A 247 -10.01 -15.81 -22.88
N THR A 248 -10.89 -16.54 -22.20
CA THR A 248 -12.30 -16.16 -22.00
C THR A 248 -12.70 -16.36 -20.55
N ARG A 249 -13.64 -15.53 -20.10
CA ARG A 249 -14.21 -15.62 -18.75
C ARG A 249 -14.78 -17.01 -18.46
N ASP A 250 -15.56 -17.56 -19.38
CA ASP A 250 -16.18 -18.88 -19.21
C ASP A 250 -15.12 -20.00 -19.06
N GLN A 251 -14.01 -19.92 -19.78
CA GLN A 251 -12.92 -20.89 -19.62
C GLN A 251 -12.27 -20.81 -18.24
N ILE A 252 -11.98 -19.59 -17.77
CA ILE A 252 -11.39 -19.36 -16.44
C ILE A 252 -12.36 -19.85 -15.36
N ILE A 253 -13.64 -19.47 -15.43
CA ILE A 253 -14.68 -19.92 -14.49
C ILE A 253 -14.76 -21.45 -14.44
N ASN A 254 -14.76 -22.11 -15.60
CA ASN A 254 -14.77 -23.58 -15.66
C ASN A 254 -13.48 -24.19 -15.09
N ALA A 255 -12.33 -23.57 -15.35
CA ALA A 255 -11.05 -24.03 -14.81
C ALA A 255 -11.02 -23.94 -13.28
N VAL A 256 -11.41 -22.78 -12.72
CA VAL A 256 -11.55 -22.57 -11.27
C VAL A 256 -12.49 -23.62 -10.67
N ASN A 257 -13.65 -23.85 -11.29
CA ASN A 257 -14.61 -24.85 -10.81
C ASN A 257 -14.04 -26.27 -10.74
N ASN A 258 -13.08 -26.61 -11.61
CA ASN A 258 -12.46 -27.93 -11.69
C ASN A 258 -11.22 -28.11 -10.80
N ILE A 259 -10.74 -27.04 -10.16
CA ILE A 259 -9.64 -27.12 -9.19
C ILE A 259 -10.04 -28.12 -8.10
N GLN A 260 -9.16 -29.10 -7.87
CA GLN A 260 -9.31 -30.09 -6.83
C GLN A 260 -8.66 -29.57 -5.55
N TYR A 261 -9.40 -29.57 -4.46
CA TYR A 261 -8.89 -29.23 -3.14
C TYR A 261 -7.76 -30.19 -2.73
N GLN A 262 -6.62 -29.63 -2.30
CA GLN A 262 -5.44 -30.41 -1.93
C GLN A 262 -5.60 -31.21 -0.64
N ASP A 263 -6.30 -30.67 0.37
CA ASP A 263 -6.47 -31.30 1.70
C ASP A 263 -5.12 -31.64 2.37
N GLY A 264 -4.13 -30.76 2.17
CA GLY A 264 -2.78 -30.94 2.70
C GLY A 264 -2.65 -30.51 4.17
N SER A 265 -1.69 -31.05 4.89
CA SER A 265 -1.55 -30.86 6.35
C SER A 265 -0.72 -29.64 6.77
N GLN A 266 -0.14 -28.93 5.81
CA GLN A 266 0.75 -27.79 6.04
C GLN A 266 0.28 -26.59 5.23
N THR A 267 0.60 -25.38 5.72
CA THR A 267 0.37 -24.11 5.02
C THR A 267 1.73 -23.52 4.60
N ASN A 268 2.32 -24.02 3.51
CA ASN A 268 3.64 -23.55 3.04
C ASN A 268 3.54 -22.28 2.19
N THR A 269 3.05 -21.18 2.76
CA THR A 269 2.88 -19.87 2.08
C THR A 269 4.17 -19.38 1.39
N TYR A 270 5.34 -19.57 2.01
CA TYR A 270 6.63 -19.20 1.42
C TYR A 270 6.90 -19.86 0.05
N LEU A 271 6.52 -21.14 -0.13
CA LEU A 271 6.69 -21.83 -1.42
C LEU A 271 5.74 -21.26 -2.49
N ALA A 272 4.55 -20.83 -2.08
CA ALA A 272 3.59 -20.22 -2.98
C ALA A 272 4.09 -18.85 -3.49
N LEU A 273 4.70 -18.05 -2.59
CA LEU A 273 5.35 -16.79 -2.94
C LEU A 273 6.58 -17.00 -3.83
N GLU A 274 7.40 -18.02 -3.56
CA GLU A 274 8.51 -18.41 -4.46
C GLU A 274 7.98 -18.73 -5.87
N ARG A 275 6.96 -19.58 -5.98
CA ARG A 275 6.33 -19.97 -7.26
C ARG A 275 5.74 -18.78 -8.01
N LEU A 276 5.16 -17.82 -7.28
CA LEU A 276 4.60 -16.60 -7.83
C LEU A 276 5.67 -15.77 -8.56
N ILE A 277 6.84 -15.60 -7.92
CA ILE A 277 7.96 -14.80 -8.44
C ILE A 277 8.67 -15.54 -9.57
N ASP A 278 8.97 -16.81 -9.36
CA ASP A 278 9.91 -17.56 -10.20
C ASP A 278 9.22 -18.23 -11.40
N GLU A 279 7.88 -18.31 -11.41
CA GLU A 279 7.13 -18.94 -12.50
C GLU A 279 5.91 -18.15 -12.95
N ALA A 280 4.98 -17.82 -12.06
CA ALA A 280 3.63 -17.39 -12.46
C ALA A 280 3.62 -16.11 -13.30
N PHE A 281 4.43 -15.12 -12.92
CA PHE A 281 4.55 -13.85 -13.63
C PHE A 281 5.64 -13.81 -14.71
N LEU A 282 6.21 -14.96 -15.07
CA LEU A 282 7.17 -15.02 -16.17
C LEU A 282 6.48 -14.89 -17.53
N PRO A 283 7.15 -14.27 -18.54
CA PRO A 283 6.58 -14.14 -19.88
C PRO A 283 6.17 -15.47 -20.53
N ILE A 284 6.88 -16.56 -20.24
CA ILE A 284 6.54 -17.89 -20.76
C ILE A 284 5.17 -18.39 -20.27
N ASN A 285 4.76 -17.96 -19.08
CA ASN A 285 3.48 -18.29 -18.44
C ASN A 285 2.45 -17.17 -18.59
N GLY A 286 2.70 -16.21 -19.49
CA GLY A 286 1.75 -15.15 -19.82
C GLY A 286 1.96 -13.83 -19.08
N GLY A 287 2.96 -13.72 -18.21
CA GLY A 287 3.30 -12.45 -17.56
C GLY A 287 3.69 -11.38 -18.57
N ARG A 288 2.92 -10.30 -18.63
CA ARG A 288 3.15 -9.15 -19.50
C ARG A 288 4.20 -8.20 -18.90
N SER A 289 4.90 -7.50 -19.78
CA SER A 289 5.98 -6.57 -19.44
C SER A 289 5.46 -5.13 -19.19
N GLN A 290 6.36 -4.15 -19.22
CA GLN A 290 6.16 -2.76 -18.77
C GLN A 290 4.77 -2.17 -19.06
N GLY A 291 4.16 -1.62 -18.02
CA GLY A 291 2.87 -0.93 -18.06
C GLY A 291 1.67 -1.79 -17.65
N ILE A 292 1.83 -3.12 -17.55
CA ILE A 292 0.82 -4.00 -16.97
C ILE A 292 1.19 -4.32 -15.51
N PRO A 293 0.32 -3.99 -14.55
CA PRO A 293 0.55 -4.34 -13.16
C PRO A 293 0.43 -5.84 -12.91
N LYS A 294 1.26 -6.32 -11.98
CA LYS A 294 1.25 -7.69 -11.47
C LYS A 294 0.62 -7.67 -10.09
N VAL A 295 -0.50 -8.35 -9.93
CA VAL A 295 -1.24 -8.39 -8.67
C VAL A 295 -1.38 -9.83 -8.20
N ALA A 296 -1.00 -10.11 -6.96
CA ALA A 296 -1.27 -11.37 -6.31
C ALA A 296 -2.35 -11.19 -5.25
N ILE A 297 -3.32 -12.10 -5.23
CA ILE A 297 -4.37 -12.14 -4.20
C ILE A 297 -4.15 -13.42 -3.41
N ILE A 298 -3.59 -13.29 -2.20
CA ILE A 298 -3.23 -14.39 -1.32
C ILE A 298 -4.40 -14.61 -0.35
N VAL A 299 -4.94 -15.82 -0.30
CA VAL A 299 -6.01 -16.20 0.62
C VAL A 299 -5.51 -17.32 1.53
N THR A 300 -5.53 -17.08 2.84
CA THR A 300 -5.08 -18.04 3.87
C THR A 300 -5.98 -17.99 5.11
N ALA A 301 -6.06 -19.10 5.84
CA ALA A 301 -6.75 -19.15 7.14
C ALA A 301 -5.87 -19.61 8.31
N ASP A 302 -4.58 -19.87 8.05
CA ASP A 302 -3.62 -20.26 9.08
C ASP A 302 -2.28 -19.55 8.90
N GLN A 303 -1.46 -19.58 9.95
CA GLN A 303 -0.06 -19.18 9.92
C GLN A 303 0.73 -20.12 9.00
N SER A 304 1.74 -19.60 8.30
CA SER A 304 2.60 -20.48 7.52
C SER A 304 3.41 -21.44 8.38
N ALA A 305 3.68 -22.63 7.86
CA ALA A 305 4.65 -23.56 8.44
C ALA A 305 6.05 -22.97 8.61
N ASN A 306 6.40 -21.91 7.87
CA ASN A 306 7.66 -21.18 8.06
C ASN A 306 7.49 -19.65 7.87
N PRO A 307 7.04 -18.93 8.92
CA PRO A 307 6.76 -17.50 8.84
C PRO A 307 7.99 -16.65 8.46
N SER A 308 9.18 -17.03 8.94
CA SER A 308 10.41 -16.30 8.62
C SER A 308 10.77 -16.37 7.13
N LEU A 309 10.59 -17.54 6.50
CA LEU A 309 10.75 -17.65 5.04
C LEU A 309 9.63 -16.92 4.30
N THR A 310 8.39 -16.97 4.80
CA THR A 310 7.27 -16.24 4.19
C THR A 310 7.56 -14.73 4.13
N ILE A 311 8.07 -14.14 5.22
CA ILE A 311 8.48 -12.73 5.25
C ILE A 311 9.57 -12.44 4.20
N SER A 312 10.59 -13.29 4.11
CA SER A 312 11.68 -13.12 3.14
C SER A 312 11.20 -13.19 1.68
N GLU A 313 10.28 -14.12 1.39
CA GLU A 313 9.69 -14.28 0.07
C GLU A 313 8.71 -13.16 -0.28
N ALA A 314 7.94 -12.67 0.70
CA ALA A 314 7.09 -11.50 0.54
C ALA A 314 7.92 -10.26 0.17
N GLU A 315 9.04 -10.02 0.84
CA GLU A 315 9.96 -8.95 0.47
C GLU A 315 10.51 -9.12 -0.97
N ARG A 316 10.78 -10.36 -1.39
CA ARG A 316 11.23 -10.65 -2.75
C ARG A 316 10.13 -10.34 -3.77
N ALA A 317 8.88 -10.67 -3.48
CA ALA A 317 7.72 -10.32 -4.31
C ALA A 317 7.51 -8.80 -4.40
N HIS A 318 7.63 -8.07 -3.28
CA HIS A 318 7.57 -6.60 -3.27
C HIS A 318 8.68 -5.99 -4.15
N ARG A 319 9.92 -6.46 -4.02
CA ARG A 319 11.05 -6.01 -4.86
C ARG A 319 10.86 -6.35 -6.35
N ALA A 320 10.10 -7.40 -6.66
CA ALA A 320 9.72 -7.76 -8.02
C ALA A 320 8.58 -6.89 -8.60
N GLY A 321 8.07 -5.92 -7.83
CA GLY A 321 6.99 -5.02 -8.24
C GLY A 321 5.61 -5.69 -8.28
N ILE A 322 5.43 -6.77 -7.52
CA ILE A 322 4.14 -7.45 -7.38
C ILE A 322 3.34 -6.75 -6.27
N ILE A 323 2.12 -6.32 -6.60
CA ILE A 323 1.17 -5.80 -5.62
C ILE A 323 0.48 -6.98 -4.97
N MET A 324 0.62 -7.11 -3.66
CA MET A 324 0.08 -8.25 -2.90
C MET A 324 -1.11 -7.79 -2.06
N LEU A 325 -2.28 -8.36 -2.36
CA LEU A 325 -3.49 -8.28 -1.55
C LEU A 325 -3.56 -9.54 -0.68
N ALA A 326 -3.41 -9.39 0.63
CA ALA A 326 -3.49 -10.50 1.58
C ALA A 326 -4.89 -10.57 2.20
N VAL A 327 -5.50 -11.74 2.18
CA VAL A 327 -6.80 -12.06 2.79
C VAL A 327 -6.57 -13.13 3.85
N GLY A 328 -6.64 -12.73 5.11
CA GLY A 328 -6.59 -13.63 6.27
C GLY A 328 -7.99 -13.91 6.79
N ILE A 329 -8.34 -15.17 7.01
CA ILE A 329 -9.67 -15.58 7.46
C ILE A 329 -9.57 -16.34 8.79
N GLY A 330 -10.39 -15.94 9.77
CA GLY A 330 -10.43 -16.57 11.08
C GLY A 330 -9.30 -16.13 12.02
N SER A 331 -9.12 -16.86 13.11
CA SER A 331 -8.24 -16.45 14.23
C SER A 331 -6.88 -17.16 14.26
N SER A 332 -6.65 -18.14 13.40
CA SER A 332 -5.39 -18.92 13.39
C SER A 332 -4.28 -18.25 12.58
N ILE A 333 -4.61 -17.20 11.83
CA ILE A 333 -3.66 -16.39 11.08
C ILE A 333 -2.66 -15.64 11.98
N ASP A 334 -1.43 -15.48 11.49
CA ASP A 334 -0.46 -14.56 12.07
C ASP A 334 -0.55 -13.20 11.36
N GLN A 335 -0.97 -12.18 12.09
CA GLN A 335 -1.13 -10.84 11.52
C GLN A 335 0.20 -10.23 11.07
N THR A 336 1.31 -10.51 11.76
CA THR A 336 2.63 -9.97 11.38
C THR A 336 3.10 -10.57 10.06
N GLU A 337 2.86 -11.86 9.85
CA GLU A 337 3.11 -12.55 8.59
C GLU A 337 2.28 -11.96 7.46
N LEU A 338 0.97 -11.78 7.66
CA LEU A 338 0.09 -11.21 6.63
C LEU A 338 0.39 -9.75 6.34
N GLU A 339 0.79 -8.97 7.35
CA GLU A 339 1.29 -7.61 7.15
C GLU A 339 2.56 -7.61 6.29
N ALA A 340 3.48 -8.55 6.49
CA ALA A 340 4.66 -8.66 5.62
C ALA A 340 4.30 -9.00 4.17
N ILE A 341 3.28 -9.86 3.96
CA ILE A 341 2.77 -10.21 2.64
C ILE A 341 2.08 -9.02 1.96
N ALA A 342 1.16 -8.32 2.64
CA ALA A 342 0.39 -7.24 2.03
C ALA A 342 1.27 -6.06 1.58
N SER A 343 0.98 -5.46 0.43
CA SER A 343 1.68 -4.24 0.00
C SER A 343 1.29 -3.02 0.83
N GLU A 344 2.14 -2.00 0.87
CA GLU A 344 1.77 -0.71 1.49
C GLU A 344 0.80 0.08 0.61
N PRO A 345 -0.12 0.86 1.20
CA PRO A 345 -0.43 0.90 2.63
C PRO A 345 -1.29 -0.31 3.06
N LYS A 346 -1.01 -0.91 4.23
CA LYS A 346 -1.71 -2.13 4.70
C LYS A 346 -3.23 -2.01 4.72
N CYS A 347 -3.76 -0.85 5.12
CA CYS A 347 -5.20 -0.58 5.14
C CYS A 347 -5.90 -0.63 3.77
N LEU A 348 -5.16 -0.75 2.66
CA LEU A 348 -5.67 -0.98 1.31
C LEU A 348 -5.48 -2.42 0.81
N HIS A 349 -4.54 -3.16 1.38
CA HIS A 349 -4.05 -4.42 0.82
C HIS A 349 -4.10 -5.60 1.79
N LEU A 350 -4.41 -5.37 3.07
CA LEU A 350 -4.63 -6.40 4.07
C LEU A 350 -6.12 -6.45 4.44
N PHE A 351 -6.73 -7.59 4.21
CA PHE A 351 -8.13 -7.86 4.56
C PHE A 351 -8.18 -8.98 5.60
N LEU A 352 -8.67 -8.63 6.78
CA LEU A 352 -8.91 -9.59 7.86
C LEU A 352 -10.41 -9.87 7.94
N LEU A 353 -10.77 -11.15 7.81
CA LEU A 353 -12.15 -11.64 7.87
C LEU A 353 -12.32 -12.51 9.11
N SER A 354 -13.48 -12.43 9.75
CA SER A 354 -13.75 -13.28 10.92
C SER A 354 -14.14 -14.70 10.50
N ASP A 355 -14.81 -14.82 9.35
CA ASP A 355 -15.39 -16.05 8.82
C ASP A 355 -15.38 -16.04 7.28
N PHE A 356 -15.41 -17.23 6.67
CA PHE A 356 -15.41 -17.38 5.21
C PHE A 356 -16.66 -16.80 4.56
N ASN A 357 -17.78 -16.70 5.28
CA ASN A 357 -18.99 -16.08 4.72
C ASN A 357 -18.81 -14.60 4.34
N GLU A 358 -17.80 -13.91 4.88
CA GLU A 358 -17.48 -12.51 4.57
C GLU A 358 -16.64 -12.36 3.28
N ILE A 359 -16.08 -13.46 2.73
CA ILE A 359 -15.13 -13.37 1.61
C ILE A 359 -15.78 -12.78 0.35
N GLY A 360 -17.05 -13.08 0.11
CA GLY A 360 -17.82 -12.54 -1.01
C GLY A 360 -17.95 -11.02 -0.95
N ASP A 361 -17.95 -10.43 0.24
CA ASP A 361 -18.07 -8.98 0.42
C ASP A 361 -16.77 -8.23 0.07
N LEU A 362 -15.65 -8.95 -0.15
CA LEU A 362 -14.41 -8.36 -0.66
C LEU A 362 -14.43 -8.09 -2.17
N LYS A 363 -15.42 -8.63 -2.91
CA LYS A 363 -15.48 -8.54 -4.37
C LYS A 363 -15.25 -7.11 -4.87
N TYR A 364 -16.06 -6.15 -4.41
CA TYR A 364 -15.95 -4.77 -4.89
C TYR A 364 -14.65 -4.09 -4.45
N ALA A 365 -14.17 -4.38 -3.22
CA ALA A 365 -12.90 -3.84 -2.75
C ALA A 365 -11.73 -4.31 -3.63
N ILE A 366 -11.68 -5.59 -3.98
CA ILE A 366 -10.65 -6.15 -4.85
C ILE A 366 -10.80 -5.65 -6.28
N GLU A 367 -12.01 -5.64 -6.83
CA GLU A 367 -12.27 -5.09 -8.17
C GLU A 367 -11.80 -3.64 -8.26
N LYS A 368 -12.14 -2.80 -7.27
CA LYS A 368 -11.66 -1.41 -7.19
C LYS A 368 -10.14 -1.36 -7.19
N ARG A 369 -9.48 -2.08 -6.27
CA ARG A 369 -8.02 -2.04 -6.10
C ARG A 369 -7.27 -2.54 -7.32
N THR A 370 -7.80 -3.54 -8.02
CA THR A 370 -7.21 -4.12 -9.25
C THR A 370 -7.52 -3.31 -10.51
N CYS A 371 -8.51 -2.43 -10.46
CA CYS A 371 -8.88 -1.56 -11.59
C CYS A 371 -8.21 -0.20 -11.58
N GLU A 372 -7.84 0.28 -10.41
CA GLU A 372 -7.09 1.52 -10.23
C GLU A 372 -5.60 1.35 -10.44
N VAL A 373 -5.12 0.11 -10.61
CA VAL A 373 -3.70 -0.16 -10.89
C VAL A 373 -3.38 0.29 -12.31
N SER A 374 -3.16 1.58 -12.46
CA SER A 374 -2.42 2.18 -13.56
C SER A 374 -0.96 2.12 -13.14
N GLY A 375 -0.06 1.64 -13.99
CA GLY A 375 1.36 1.51 -13.65
C GLY A 375 1.90 2.78 -13.02
N CYS A 376 2.15 2.73 -11.70
CA CYS A 376 2.78 3.76 -10.88
C CYS A 376 2.62 5.21 -11.35
N ASP A 377 1.39 5.72 -11.42
CA ASP A 377 1.12 7.16 -11.36
C ASP A 377 0.19 7.40 -10.17
N LEU A 378 0.75 7.36 -8.96
CA LEU A 378 0.15 8.12 -7.86
C LEU A 378 0.11 9.58 -8.32
N PRO A 379 -1.00 10.32 -8.12
CA PRO A 379 -1.09 11.70 -8.57
C PRO A 379 0.13 12.49 -8.07
N ASP A 380 0.89 13.05 -9.02
CA ASP A 380 1.97 14.00 -8.78
C ASP A 380 1.45 15.10 -7.86
N GLY A 381 1.76 14.96 -6.57
CA GLY A 381 1.08 15.68 -5.49
C GLY A 381 1.12 14.92 -4.15
N PHE A 382 1.29 13.60 -4.19
CA PHE A 382 1.68 12.78 -3.04
C PHE A 382 3.15 12.33 -3.15
N GLY A 383 4.03 13.28 -3.43
CA GLY A 383 5.38 13.18 -2.91
C GLY A 383 5.30 13.42 -1.41
N VAL A 384 5.42 12.37 -0.60
CA VAL A 384 6.27 12.50 0.60
C VAL A 384 7.63 12.86 0.04
N THR A 385 7.83 14.15 -0.18
CA THR A 385 9.14 14.68 -0.42
C THR A 385 9.81 14.53 0.94
N PHE A 386 10.57 13.45 1.13
CA PHE A 386 11.76 13.59 1.93
C PHE A 386 12.63 14.59 1.17
N VAL A 387 12.32 15.87 1.34
CA VAL A 387 13.34 16.88 1.15
C VAL A 387 14.30 16.58 2.30
N ILE A 388 15.37 15.86 2.02
CA ILE A 388 16.61 16.09 2.76
C ILE A 388 17.11 17.45 2.27
N SER A 389 16.39 18.52 2.63
CA SER A 389 16.92 19.87 2.59
C SER A 389 17.43 20.14 3.99
N ASP A 390 18.76 20.04 4.12
CA ASP A 390 19.55 20.77 5.10
C ASP A 390 19.10 20.64 6.56
N ILE A 391 19.49 19.54 7.22
CA ILE A 391 19.79 19.63 8.65
C ILE A 391 21.08 20.44 8.77
N PRO A 392 21.09 21.64 9.38
CA PRO A 392 22.33 22.26 9.77
C PRO A 392 22.92 21.43 10.91
N GLU A 393 24.09 20.84 10.71
CA GLU A 393 24.92 20.30 11.79
C GLU A 393 25.36 21.42 12.74
N SER A 394 24.46 21.85 13.63
CA SER A 394 24.83 22.48 14.90
C SER A 394 23.61 22.59 15.80
N GLY A 395 23.57 21.81 16.89
CA GLY A 395 22.72 22.13 18.03
C GLY A 395 21.99 20.97 18.70
N VAL A 396 22.69 19.89 19.10
CA VAL A 396 22.14 18.98 20.11
C VAL A 396 22.08 19.71 21.46
N LYS A 397 20.92 20.30 21.77
CA LYS A 397 20.57 20.59 23.17
C LYS A 397 20.05 19.31 23.80
N LYS A 398 20.84 18.79 24.73
CA LYS A 398 20.48 17.72 25.69
C LYS A 398 19.09 17.99 26.29
N VAL A 399 18.16 17.06 26.10
CA VAL A 399 16.97 16.96 26.96
C VAL A 399 17.30 15.91 28.01
N ASN A 400 17.34 16.33 29.27
CA ASN A 400 17.55 15.47 30.43
C ASN A 400 16.33 14.56 30.61
N ALA A 401 16.49 13.25 30.46
CA ALA A 401 15.54 12.27 30.96
C ALA A 401 15.81 12.06 32.47
N PHE A 402 14.80 12.39 33.26
CA PHE A 402 14.71 12.18 34.70
C PHE A 402 14.29 10.73 34.94
N LEU A 403 15.18 9.89 35.48
CA LEU A 403 14.85 8.56 35.97
C LEU A 403 15.02 8.52 37.49
N LEU A 404 13.95 8.11 38.16
CA LEU A 404 13.86 7.88 39.60
C LEU A 404 14.75 6.69 39.99
N GLY A 405 15.58 6.87 41.01
CA GLY A 405 16.38 5.83 41.63
C GLY A 405 15.66 5.10 42.77
N ASP A 406 16.06 3.85 42.99
CA ASP A 406 16.66 3.31 44.23
C ASP A 406 16.87 1.79 43.97
N GLY A 407 18.11 1.28 43.94
CA GLY A 407 18.89 0.77 45.07
C GLY A 407 18.97 -0.77 44.96
N GLY A 408 20.08 -1.50 45.13
CA GLY A 408 21.46 -1.24 45.50
C GLY A 408 22.26 -2.56 45.37
N ASP A 409 23.58 -2.44 45.53
CA ASP A 409 24.58 -3.41 46.03
C ASP A 409 24.79 -4.77 45.31
N ASP A 410 25.92 -4.94 44.62
CA ASP A 410 27.14 -5.59 45.16
C ASP A 410 28.20 -5.88 44.07
N ASP A 411 29.44 -5.46 44.36
CA ASP A 411 30.77 -6.02 44.07
C ASP A 411 31.10 -6.67 42.70
N ASN A 412 32.12 -6.17 41.98
CA ASN A 412 33.54 -6.53 42.19
C ASN A 412 34.44 -6.22 40.98
N ASP A 413 35.59 -5.56 41.26
CA ASP A 413 36.93 -5.52 40.62
C ASP A 413 37.16 -6.10 39.20
N ASP A 414 37.83 -5.36 38.28
CA ASP A 414 39.32 -5.25 38.24
C ASP A 414 39.90 -4.52 36.99
N TYR A 415 40.96 -3.72 37.24
CA TYR A 415 42.20 -3.44 36.46
C TYR A 415 42.32 -2.53 35.19
N TYR A 416 42.95 -1.34 35.39
CA TYR A 416 43.98 -0.56 34.61
C TYR A 416 43.96 -0.54 33.05
N ASN A 417 44.17 0.57 32.31
CA ASN A 417 45.20 1.64 32.40
C ASN A 417 44.90 2.80 31.40
N ASP A 418 45.37 4.01 31.73
CA ASP A 418 45.32 5.24 30.92
C ASP A 418 46.45 5.34 29.86
N GLU A 419 46.24 6.31 28.95
CA GLU A 419 47.21 7.23 28.31
C GLU A 419 47.36 7.19 26.77
N ASP A 420 46.89 8.31 26.20
CA ASP A 420 47.52 9.18 25.21
C ASP A 420 47.53 8.87 23.69
N ASP A 421 46.63 9.61 23.02
CA ASP A 421 46.93 10.69 22.05
C ASP A 421 47.49 10.32 20.66
N GLN A 422 46.78 10.78 19.62
CA GLN A 422 47.27 11.64 18.51
C GLN A 422 46.29 11.58 17.31
N ILE A 423 45.27 12.45 17.31
CA ILE A 423 44.49 12.78 16.09
C ILE A 423 45.20 13.94 15.40
N THR A 424 45.79 13.67 14.24
CA THR A 424 46.29 14.70 13.32
C THR A 424 45.20 15.09 12.33
N ILE A 425 44.81 16.36 12.36
CA ILE A 425 43.86 16.99 11.43
C ILE A 425 44.66 17.52 10.23
N ALA A 426 44.36 17.03 9.02
CA ALA A 426 44.88 17.60 7.77
C ALA A 426 43.76 17.86 6.76
N HIS A 427 43.48 19.15 6.63
CA HIS A 427 42.86 19.94 5.57
C HIS A 427 42.54 19.31 4.18
N THR A 428 41.28 19.53 3.79
CA THR A 428 40.70 19.91 2.47
C THR A 428 40.98 19.03 1.23
N PRO A 429 39.93 18.55 0.52
CA PRO A 429 40.07 18.11 -0.87
C PRO A 429 39.82 19.26 -1.84
N SER A 430 40.87 19.63 -2.58
CA SER A 430 40.78 20.31 -3.86
C SER A 430 40.23 19.34 -4.92
N TRP A 431 39.25 19.78 -5.70
CA TRP A 431 38.76 19.06 -6.86
C TRP A 431 39.83 18.99 -7.96
N SER A 432 40.25 17.78 -8.31
CA SER A 432 40.98 17.51 -9.55
C SER A 432 40.36 16.35 -10.29
N THR A 433 39.85 16.62 -11.48
CA THR A 433 39.59 15.65 -12.55
C THR A 433 40.88 14.86 -12.85
N THR A 434 40.82 13.52 -12.79
CA THR A 434 41.20 12.51 -13.82
C THR A 434 41.55 11.16 -13.14
N SER A 435 41.15 10.06 -13.80
CA SER A 435 41.56 8.65 -13.67
C SER A 435 40.72 7.71 -12.79
N THR A 436 39.97 6.85 -13.47
CA THR A 436 39.32 5.61 -13.01
C THR A 436 40.33 4.65 -12.39
N PRO A 437 40.16 4.19 -11.14
CA PRO A 437 40.92 3.06 -10.60
C PRO A 437 40.35 1.74 -11.13
N THR A 438 41.19 1.00 -11.83
CA THR A 438 40.96 -0.29 -12.49
C THR A 438 40.95 -1.48 -11.51
N THR A 439 40.00 -1.55 -10.57
CA THR A 439 39.80 -2.75 -9.74
C THR A 439 38.32 -3.05 -9.54
N GLY A 440 37.69 -3.70 -10.53
CA GLY A 440 36.38 -4.33 -10.34
C GLY A 440 36.45 -5.47 -9.31
N TYR A 441 35.30 -5.79 -8.73
CA TYR A 441 35.14 -6.88 -7.76
C TYR A 441 34.97 -8.22 -8.48
N ASP A 442 35.37 -9.31 -7.80
CA ASP A 442 35.15 -10.69 -8.23
C ASP A 442 35.10 -11.60 -7.00
N CYS A 443 34.62 -12.84 -7.13
CA CYS A 443 34.47 -13.71 -5.95
C CYS A 443 35.76 -14.38 -5.48
N ASP A 444 36.85 -14.31 -6.26
CA ASP A 444 38.05 -15.11 -6.01
C ASP A 444 39.19 -14.30 -5.36
N ALA A 445 39.38 -13.06 -5.80
CA ALA A 445 40.51 -12.21 -5.47
C ALA A 445 40.10 -10.87 -4.83
N ASN A 446 38.88 -10.38 -5.12
CA ASN A 446 38.38 -9.12 -4.59
C ASN A 446 36.89 -9.23 -4.23
N ASN A 447 36.57 -10.11 -3.27
CA ASN A 447 35.19 -10.44 -2.89
C ASN A 447 34.57 -9.30 -2.05
N PRO A 448 33.52 -8.63 -2.55
CA PRO A 448 32.87 -7.53 -1.84
C PRO A 448 31.82 -8.00 -0.81
N CYS A 449 31.48 -9.28 -0.76
CA CYS A 449 30.42 -9.82 0.11
C CYS A 449 30.90 -9.99 1.55
N THR A 450 31.39 -8.90 2.15
CA THR A 450 31.75 -8.83 3.56
C THR A 450 30.50 -8.72 4.43
N PRO A 451 30.52 -9.20 5.68
CA PRO A 451 29.41 -9.01 6.62
C PRO A 451 28.99 -7.53 6.75
N GLU A 452 29.95 -6.61 6.75
CA GLU A 452 29.70 -5.16 6.81
C GLU A 452 28.90 -4.65 5.61
N ASN A 453 29.23 -5.10 4.39
CA ASN A 453 28.49 -4.70 3.19
C ASN A 453 27.07 -5.28 3.17
N VAL A 454 26.90 -6.52 3.63
CA VAL A 454 25.58 -7.16 3.75
C VAL A 454 24.71 -6.45 4.80
N GLU A 455 25.26 -6.11 5.97
CA GLU A 455 24.56 -5.34 7.01
C GLU A 455 24.16 -3.93 6.54
N GLN A 456 24.97 -3.32 5.67
CA GLN A 456 24.67 -2.02 5.05
C GLN A 456 23.72 -2.12 3.84
N GLY A 457 23.27 -3.33 3.48
CA GLY A 457 22.36 -3.55 2.34
C GLY A 457 23.03 -3.45 0.96
N ASN A 458 24.36 -3.47 0.90
CA ASN A 458 25.13 -3.41 -0.35
C ASN A 458 25.31 -4.83 -0.92
N TYR A 459 24.40 -5.22 -1.82
CA TYR A 459 24.38 -6.57 -2.41
C TYR A 459 24.96 -6.65 -3.83
N TYR A 460 25.22 -5.53 -4.50
CA TYR A 460 25.62 -5.52 -5.90
C TYR A 460 26.87 -4.66 -6.11
N PHE A 461 27.86 -5.22 -6.80
CA PHE A 461 29.16 -4.57 -6.98
C PHE A 461 29.64 -4.67 -8.44
N PRO A 462 30.31 -3.63 -8.96
CA PRO A 462 30.80 -3.64 -10.33
C PRO A 462 31.90 -4.69 -10.52
N HIS A 463 31.74 -5.55 -11.51
CA HIS A 463 32.78 -6.48 -11.93
C HIS A 463 33.77 -5.79 -12.90
N ARG A 464 34.96 -6.38 -13.10
CA ARG A 464 35.95 -5.85 -14.04
C ARG A 464 35.47 -5.88 -15.49
N ASP A 465 34.78 -6.96 -15.86
CA ASP A 465 34.10 -7.08 -17.15
C ASP A 465 32.77 -6.31 -17.10
N PRO A 466 32.52 -5.38 -18.03
CA PRO A 466 31.34 -4.51 -17.99
C PRO A 466 30.03 -5.24 -18.30
N ASP A 467 30.07 -6.46 -18.82
CA ASP A 467 28.89 -7.33 -19.03
C ASP A 467 28.60 -8.21 -17.82
N LYS A 468 29.24 -7.96 -16.67
CA LYS A 468 29.08 -8.73 -15.44
C LYS A 468 28.98 -7.82 -14.21
N PHE A 469 28.50 -8.41 -13.12
CA PHE A 469 28.51 -7.80 -11.79
C PHE A 469 28.64 -8.89 -10.73
N VAL A 470 29.03 -8.51 -9.51
CA VAL A 470 29.04 -9.40 -8.36
C VAL A 470 27.76 -9.18 -7.55
N GLN A 471 27.06 -10.26 -7.22
CA GLN A 471 25.89 -10.29 -6.35
C GLN A 471 26.23 -11.04 -5.06
N CYS A 472 25.92 -10.42 -3.92
CA CYS A 472 26.02 -11.01 -2.61
C CYS A 472 24.68 -11.57 -2.15
N ASP A 473 24.69 -12.67 -1.39
CA ASP A 473 23.52 -13.12 -0.64
C ASP A 473 23.50 -12.58 0.79
N ALA A 474 22.40 -12.79 1.52
CA ALA A 474 22.19 -12.31 2.88
C ALA A 474 23.14 -12.94 3.93
N HIS A 475 23.93 -13.95 3.54
CA HIS A 475 24.88 -14.64 4.40
C HIS A 475 26.34 -14.39 3.98
N GLY A 476 26.59 -13.47 3.04
CA GLY A 476 27.92 -13.15 2.53
C GLY A 476 28.43 -14.09 1.43
N GLY A 477 27.57 -14.92 0.85
CA GLY A 477 27.90 -15.69 -0.34
C GLY A 477 28.06 -14.78 -1.56
N CYS A 478 29.01 -15.10 -2.44
CA CYS A 478 29.40 -14.29 -3.60
C CYS A 478 29.11 -15.01 -4.92
N LEU A 479 28.42 -14.35 -5.84
CA LEU A 479 28.09 -14.86 -7.17
C LEU A 479 28.44 -13.83 -8.25
N VAL A 480 29.18 -14.24 -9.28
CA VAL A 480 29.36 -13.42 -10.49
C VAL A 480 28.17 -13.65 -11.42
N LYS A 481 27.45 -12.59 -11.78
CA LYS A 481 26.30 -12.59 -12.68
C LYS A 481 26.65 -11.92 -14.00
N HIS A 482 25.95 -12.32 -15.07
CA HIS A 482 26.08 -11.74 -16.40
C HIS A 482 24.88 -10.87 -16.72
N CYS A 483 25.14 -9.75 -17.37
CA CYS A 483 24.14 -8.95 -18.05
C CYS A 483 23.65 -9.65 -19.33
N ASP A 484 22.42 -9.33 -19.76
CA ASP A 484 21.87 -9.86 -21.01
C ASP A 484 22.69 -9.40 -22.23
N PRO A 485 22.72 -10.19 -23.32
CA PRO A 485 23.46 -9.83 -24.53
C PRO A 485 23.12 -8.41 -25.05
N GLY A 486 24.14 -7.55 -25.16
CA GLY A 486 23.99 -6.15 -25.61
C GLY A 486 23.73 -5.14 -24.48
N THR A 487 23.80 -5.57 -23.22
CA THR A 487 23.73 -4.72 -22.03
C THR A 487 25.04 -4.74 -21.24
N VAL A 488 25.29 -3.68 -20.46
CA VAL A 488 26.43 -3.51 -19.57
C VAL A 488 25.95 -3.07 -18.18
N TRP A 489 26.68 -3.46 -17.14
CA TRP A 489 26.38 -3.10 -15.77
C TRP A 489 26.64 -1.62 -15.50
N ASP A 490 25.64 -0.94 -14.93
CA ASP A 490 25.74 0.44 -14.44
C ASP A 490 25.74 0.44 -12.90
N PRO A 491 26.84 0.85 -12.24
CA PRO A 491 26.95 0.86 -10.79
C PRO A 491 26.12 1.96 -10.12
N ASP A 492 25.74 3.03 -10.82
CA ASP A 492 25.03 4.17 -10.21
C ASP A 492 23.55 3.82 -9.94
N ILE A 493 22.98 2.92 -10.75
CA ILE A 493 21.60 2.46 -10.63
C ILE A 493 21.47 0.96 -10.34
N THR A 494 22.61 0.29 -10.13
CA THR A 494 22.72 -1.14 -9.82
C THR A 494 21.91 -2.04 -10.75
N ALA A 495 22.00 -1.80 -12.06
CA ALA A 495 21.27 -2.55 -13.09
C ALA A 495 22.07 -2.70 -14.40
N CYS A 496 21.72 -3.72 -15.20
CA CYS A 496 22.24 -3.86 -16.56
C CYS A 496 21.45 -2.96 -17.52
N ILE A 497 22.14 -2.05 -18.20
CA ILE A 497 21.57 -1.12 -19.16
C ILE A 497 22.06 -1.41 -20.56
N ARG A 498 21.30 -0.98 -21.58
CA ARG A 498 21.75 -1.09 -22.97
C ARG A 498 23.04 -0.29 -23.14
N ALA A 499 24.07 -0.95 -23.67
CA ALA A 499 25.33 -0.27 -23.95
C ALA A 499 25.10 0.90 -24.93
N PRO A 500 25.69 2.09 -24.68
CA PRO A 500 25.53 3.26 -25.54
C PRO A 500 25.97 3.02 -27.00
#